data_AF-A0A165I836-F1
#
_entry.id   AF-A0A165I836-F1
#
_cell.length_a   1.000
_cell.length_b   1.000
_cell.length_c   1.000
_cell.angle_alpha   90.00
_cell.angle_beta   90.00
_cell.angle_gamma   90.00
#
_symmetry.space_group_name_H-M   'P 1'
#
loop_
_entity.id
_entity.type
_entity.pdbx_description
1 polymer ?
#
loop_
_entity_poly.entity_id
_entity_poly.type
_entity_poly.pdbx_seq_one_letter_code
_entity_poly.pdbx_strand_id
1 'polypeptide(L)'
;MTSRSRPVHVDILDAAIVPKSKKLLSYGGLDPIRAVATLVDCFEDPAKPKYCAQCFQACVVVLAHYTLGWPGNVPVLRYHFPDVYDRCIRFLLFPRTELEMDALASSVFECHCDLSDDFLRDLHDMPTGIMVDADGKNIKRDEENIRDAFLLVISLVHNGIQPAMEAGNLYKADAHAEKAARKGVVLPWPESIHSLIPYGARESILALGAVIQKTPLPLSAGFLGSIMDCVREPTIRPFLESPTLSGDVIGIANIQLISWTMLTTPGMRSGRSPEGNVCCKIITEMKNVCLVLRVLISLCDDDELIRFNRQAKEQMGQGNILEMCNHALGYLPQAYAKIRRPVPGITTDFHYCVEILSIMGGRLHFALGHQGSKWNQLILDRSRNLLIGRIDMGLQGYEAIFAFSHSYLCWAPGCPNTFTSAERKFSKCARCERVAYCSKECQLRGWKDPVSPHKAICPKIAHVVKALQITAKPTQRARDDFSLHCLERGVDLVDMVEICRHYRYLRGTHSARAPEDADITLAEDGHDDQEKQSADFTAETCM
;
A
#
# COMPACT_ATOMS: atom_id res chain seq x y z
N MET A 1 11.91 -32.45 13.63
CA MET A 1 11.11 -31.89 14.75
C MET A 1 11.35 -30.40 14.83
N THR A 2 10.57 -29.59 14.13
CA THR A 2 10.63 -28.12 14.22
C THR A 2 9.40 -27.66 14.99
N SER A 3 9.59 -27.29 16.25
CA SER A 3 8.60 -26.61 17.07
C SER A 3 8.24 -25.28 16.39
N ARG A 4 7.11 -25.23 15.68
CA ARG A 4 6.59 -23.99 15.10
C ARG A 4 5.46 -23.49 15.99
N SER A 5 5.74 -22.38 16.66
CA SER A 5 4.77 -21.60 17.45
C SER A 5 3.61 -21.20 16.55
N ARG A 6 2.38 -21.42 17.05
CA ARG A 6 1.19 -20.80 16.43
C ARG A 6 1.32 -19.29 16.62
N PRO A 7 1.05 -18.46 15.60
CA PRO A 7 0.91 -17.03 15.81
C PRO A 7 -0.24 -16.81 16.78
N VAL A 8 0.07 -16.29 17.97
CA VAL A 8 -0.94 -15.90 18.95
C VAL A 8 -1.60 -14.65 18.37
N HIS A 9 -2.88 -14.75 18.01
CA HIS A 9 -3.68 -13.58 17.68
C HIS A 9 -3.87 -12.76 18.95
N VAL A 10 -3.01 -11.75 19.15
CA VAL A 10 -3.19 -10.77 20.21
C VAL A 10 -4.18 -9.73 19.71
N ASP A 11 -5.28 -9.50 20.43
CA ASP A 11 -6.21 -8.39 20.14
C ASP A 11 -5.42 -7.08 20.27
N ILE A 12 -5.65 -6.07 19.42
CA ILE A 12 -4.94 -4.77 19.48
C ILE A 12 -5.05 -4.18 20.90
N LEU A 13 -6.18 -4.42 21.55
CA LEU A 13 -6.45 -3.98 22.92
C LEU A 13 -5.61 -4.72 23.98
N ASP A 14 -5.17 -5.95 23.70
CA ASP A 14 -4.32 -6.75 24.60
C ASP A 14 -2.82 -6.56 24.28
N ALA A 15 -2.49 -6.16 23.04
CA ALA A 15 -1.12 -5.92 22.58
C ALA A 15 -0.58 -4.53 22.95
N ALA A 16 -1.45 -3.57 23.24
CA ALA A 16 -1.04 -2.20 23.56
C ALA A 16 -0.51 -2.11 24.99
N ILE A 17 0.78 -2.43 25.16
CA ILE A 17 1.52 -2.01 26.36
C ILE A 17 1.55 -0.48 26.35
N VAL A 18 0.66 0.14 27.12
CA VAL A 18 0.68 1.59 27.35
C VAL A 18 2.06 1.94 27.92
N PRO A 19 2.85 2.77 27.22
CA PRO A 19 4.12 3.21 27.77
C PRO A 19 3.85 3.96 29.07
N LYS A 20 4.30 3.39 30.20
CA LYS A 20 4.16 4.03 31.52
C LYS A 20 4.86 5.39 31.59
N SER A 21 5.89 5.57 30.77
CA SER A 21 6.68 6.79 30.68
C SER A 21 6.23 7.65 29.50
N LYS A 22 6.05 8.95 29.75
CA LYS A 22 5.93 9.98 28.70
C LYS A 22 7.29 10.48 28.20
N LYS A 23 8.40 9.93 28.72
CA LYS A 23 9.74 10.41 28.40
C LYS A 23 10.11 10.04 26.96
N LEU A 24 10.20 11.05 26.12
CA LEU A 24 10.81 10.95 24.80
C LEU A 24 12.34 10.95 24.94
N LEU A 25 12.99 10.12 24.13
CA LEU A 25 14.41 10.24 23.85
C LEU A 25 14.62 11.46 22.95
N SER A 26 15.73 12.17 23.16
CA SER A 26 16.08 13.34 22.38
C SER A 26 17.48 13.21 21.80
N TYR A 27 17.65 13.71 20.58
CA TYR A 27 18.95 13.90 19.96
C TYR A 27 19.41 15.37 20.12
N GLY A 28 20.72 15.58 20.26
CA GLY A 28 21.29 16.92 20.38
C GLY A 28 21.04 17.64 21.71
N GLY A 29 20.41 16.98 22.69
CA GLY A 29 20.12 17.57 24.01
C GLY A 29 18.95 18.56 24.02
N LEU A 30 18.26 18.74 22.89
CA LEU A 30 17.11 19.61 22.76
C LEU A 30 15.87 19.03 23.46
N ASP A 31 14.90 19.88 23.81
CA ASP A 31 13.65 19.42 24.42
C ASP A 31 12.76 18.72 23.37
N PRO A 32 12.55 17.39 23.48
CA PRO A 32 11.75 16.65 22.52
C PRO A 32 10.25 16.98 22.60
N ILE A 33 9.75 17.42 23.77
CA ILE A 33 8.34 17.83 23.90
C ILE A 33 8.13 19.16 23.17
N ARG A 34 9.08 20.08 23.30
CA ARG A 34 9.06 21.34 22.54
C ARG A 34 9.19 21.09 21.04
N ALA A 35 10.03 20.14 20.61
CA ALA A 35 10.12 19.73 19.20
C ALA A 35 8.80 19.18 18.66
N VAL A 36 8.08 18.36 19.44
CA VAL A 36 6.72 17.91 19.08
C VAL A 36 5.78 19.09 18.93
N ALA A 37 5.75 20.00 19.90
CA ALA A 37 4.86 21.17 19.86
C ALA A 37 5.14 22.08 18.66
N THR A 38 6.43 22.36 18.38
CA THR A 38 6.86 23.12 17.20
C THR A 38 6.45 22.44 15.91
N LEU A 39 6.57 21.10 15.81
CA LEU A 39 6.18 20.36 14.61
C LEU A 39 4.65 20.34 14.40
N VAL A 40 3.86 20.24 15.48
CA VAL A 40 2.40 20.35 15.42
C VAL A 40 1.97 21.73 14.96
N ASP A 41 2.52 22.79 15.56
CA ASP A 41 2.26 24.19 15.19
C ASP A 41 2.73 24.51 13.76
N CYS A 42 3.84 23.90 13.32
CA CYS A 42 4.35 24.00 11.95
C CYS A 42 3.30 23.61 10.91
N PHE A 43 2.54 22.56 11.19
CA PHE A 43 1.61 21.94 10.24
C PHE A 43 0.14 22.13 10.64
N GLU A 44 -0.14 23.15 11.45
CA GLU A 44 -1.52 23.54 11.77
C GLU A 44 -2.29 23.88 10.48
N ASP A 45 -1.69 24.70 9.61
CA ASP A 45 -2.10 24.89 8.22
C ASP A 45 -1.19 24.06 7.28
N PRO A 46 -1.67 22.93 6.75
CA PRO A 46 -0.87 22.09 5.87
C PRO A 46 -0.54 22.76 4.52
N ALA A 47 -1.26 23.80 4.10
CA ALA A 47 -0.97 24.53 2.87
C ALA A 47 0.19 25.53 3.07
N LYS A 48 0.35 26.06 4.28
CA LYS A 48 1.31 27.12 4.60
C LYS A 48 2.03 26.81 5.93
N PRO A 49 3.07 25.96 5.89
CA PRO A 49 3.82 25.65 7.10
C PRO A 49 4.36 26.91 7.76
N LYS A 50 4.21 26.99 9.09
CA LYS A 50 4.60 28.18 9.88
C LYS A 50 6.12 28.37 10.02
N TYR A 51 6.88 27.31 9.81
CA TYR A 51 8.33 27.31 9.93
C TYR A 51 8.99 26.82 8.66
N CYS A 52 10.25 27.19 8.45
CA CYS A 52 11.02 26.75 7.30
C CYS A 52 11.37 25.24 7.37
N ALA A 53 11.81 24.71 6.22
CA ALA A 53 12.20 23.31 6.06
C ALA A 53 13.25 22.88 7.08
N GLN A 54 14.30 23.67 7.28
CA GLN A 54 15.36 23.37 8.23
C GLN A 54 14.82 23.18 9.65
N CYS A 55 13.90 24.05 10.08
CA CYS A 55 13.32 24.00 11.42
C CYS A 55 12.53 22.70 11.66
N PHE A 56 11.60 22.35 10.77
CA PHE A 56 10.79 21.14 10.98
C PHE A 56 11.56 19.85 10.68
N GLN A 57 12.57 19.88 9.79
CA GLN A 57 13.51 18.76 9.62
C GLN A 57 14.28 18.50 10.92
N ALA A 58 14.81 19.56 11.55
CA ALA A 58 15.48 19.48 12.83
C ALA A 58 14.56 18.90 13.92
N CYS A 59 13.29 19.35 13.97
CA CYS A 59 12.30 18.77 14.88
C CYS A 59 12.15 17.26 14.68
N VAL A 60 12.03 16.78 13.43
CA VAL A 60 11.97 15.33 13.16
C VAL A 60 13.25 14.64 13.61
N VAL A 61 14.43 15.22 13.35
CA VAL A 61 15.73 14.67 13.77
C VAL A 61 15.86 14.53 15.29
N VAL A 62 15.39 15.53 16.06
CA VAL A 62 15.32 15.46 17.54
C VAL A 62 14.54 14.21 17.97
N LEU A 63 13.44 13.90 17.30
CA LEU A 63 12.55 12.78 17.61
C LEU A 63 13.03 11.42 17.06
N ALA A 64 13.82 11.44 15.99
CA ALA A 64 14.14 10.27 15.18
C ALA A 64 15.41 9.50 15.58
N HIS A 65 16.41 10.18 16.17
CA HIS A 65 17.78 9.70 16.42
C HIS A 65 18.25 8.64 15.40
N TYR A 66 18.84 9.12 14.29
CA TYR A 66 19.35 8.51 13.05
C TYR A 66 19.50 6.97 12.85
N THR A 67 19.55 6.14 13.88
CA THR A 67 19.67 4.67 13.77
C THR A 67 19.06 3.89 14.94
N LEU A 68 18.66 4.55 16.05
CA LEU A 68 18.33 3.88 17.32
C LEU A 68 17.08 4.44 18.03
N GLY A 69 16.61 5.66 17.70
CA GLY A 69 15.54 6.33 18.45
C GLY A 69 14.13 5.95 18.04
N TRP A 70 13.91 5.61 16.77
CA TRP A 70 12.58 5.30 16.25
C TRP A 70 11.84 4.23 17.07
N PRO A 71 12.42 3.05 17.36
CA PRO A 71 11.72 2.05 18.15
C PRO A 71 11.37 2.52 19.57
N GLY A 72 12.16 3.44 20.15
CA GLY A 72 11.95 3.96 21.50
C GLY A 72 10.85 5.02 21.57
N ASN A 73 10.86 5.97 20.63
CA ASN A 73 9.93 7.10 20.64
C ASN A 73 8.56 6.79 20.02
N VAL A 74 8.49 5.91 19.03
CA VAL A 74 7.23 5.60 18.33
C VAL A 74 6.09 5.21 19.29
N PRO A 75 6.27 4.29 20.26
CA PRO A 75 5.19 3.96 21.20
C PRO A 75 4.73 5.15 22.03
N VAL A 76 5.65 6.02 22.46
CA VAL A 76 5.37 7.20 23.28
C VAL A 76 4.65 8.27 22.46
N LEU A 77 5.14 8.57 21.25
CA LEU A 77 4.52 9.53 20.33
C LEU A 77 3.11 9.10 19.96
N ARG A 78 2.90 7.82 19.61
CA ARG A 78 1.59 7.32 19.17
C ARG A 78 0.55 7.41 20.28
N TYR A 79 0.94 7.22 21.53
CA TYR A 79 0.02 7.16 22.66
C TYR A 79 -0.18 8.53 23.34
N HIS A 80 0.89 9.29 23.53
CA HIS A 80 0.86 10.54 24.31
C HIS A 80 0.87 11.81 23.44
N PHE A 81 1.22 11.70 22.16
CA PHE A 81 1.34 12.82 21.23
C PHE A 81 0.77 12.51 19.83
N PRO A 82 -0.45 11.95 19.72
CA PRO A 82 -1.01 11.52 18.42
C PRO A 82 -1.11 12.68 17.41
N ASP A 83 -1.32 13.91 17.88
CA ASP A 83 -1.43 15.12 17.05
C ASP A 83 -0.23 15.32 16.11
N VAL A 84 0.98 14.92 16.52
CA VAL A 84 2.16 15.05 15.65
C VAL A 84 2.01 14.24 14.37
N TYR A 85 1.45 13.03 14.48
CA TYR A 85 1.21 12.19 13.32
C TYR A 85 0.05 12.71 12.48
N ASP A 86 -1.03 13.14 13.11
CA ASP A 86 -2.19 13.70 12.41
C ASP A 86 -1.84 14.97 11.62
N ARG A 87 -1.01 15.85 12.17
CA ARG A 87 -0.55 17.05 11.45
C ARG A 87 0.44 16.71 10.34
N CYS A 88 1.40 15.83 10.59
CA CYS A 88 2.35 15.40 9.57
C CYS A 88 1.65 14.68 8.40
N ILE A 89 0.70 13.78 8.67
CA ILE A 89 -0.01 13.08 7.60
C ILE A 89 -0.96 14.01 6.85
N ARG A 90 -1.62 14.96 7.53
CA ARG A 90 -2.40 16.02 6.87
C ARG A 90 -1.53 16.89 5.98
N PHE A 91 -0.31 17.24 6.39
CA PHE A 91 0.63 17.98 5.56
C PHE A 91 1.06 17.18 4.31
N LEU A 92 1.45 15.92 4.49
CA LEU A 92 1.87 15.04 3.38
C LEU A 92 0.75 14.77 2.39
N LEU A 93 -0.50 14.63 2.86
CA LEU A 93 -1.63 14.20 2.05
C LEU A 93 -2.54 15.37 1.65
N PHE A 94 -2.18 16.62 1.95
CA PHE A 94 -2.96 17.79 1.54
C PHE A 94 -2.94 17.91 0.01
N PRO A 95 -4.12 17.95 -0.64
CA PRO A 95 -4.20 18.10 -2.09
C PRO A 95 -3.55 19.39 -2.54
N ARG A 96 -2.57 19.29 -3.45
CA ARG A 96 -1.90 20.45 -4.05
C ARG A 96 -1.80 20.27 -5.55
N THR A 97 -1.99 21.36 -6.27
CA THR A 97 -1.56 21.48 -7.66
C THR A 97 -0.04 21.49 -7.75
N GLU A 98 0.50 21.26 -8.94
CA GLU A 98 1.95 21.36 -9.18
C GLU A 98 2.50 22.74 -8.81
N LEU A 99 1.77 23.81 -9.19
CA LEU A 99 2.12 25.19 -8.87
C LEU A 99 2.16 25.44 -7.35
N GLU A 100 1.17 24.95 -6.61
CA GLU A 100 1.15 25.07 -5.15
C GLU A 100 2.29 24.27 -4.49
N MET A 101 2.69 23.15 -5.08
CA MET A 101 3.79 22.35 -4.57
C MET A 101 5.15 23.03 -4.80
N ASP A 102 5.32 23.69 -5.95
CA ASP A 102 6.50 24.52 -6.22
C ASP A 102 6.52 25.78 -5.33
N ALA A 103 5.37 26.44 -5.14
CA ALA A 103 5.24 27.57 -4.24
C ALA A 103 5.55 27.17 -2.79
N LEU A 104 5.08 25.98 -2.35
CA LEU A 104 5.43 25.43 -1.06
C LEU A 104 6.95 25.26 -0.94
N ALA A 105 7.58 24.63 -1.93
CA ALA A 105 9.03 24.42 -1.98
C ALA A 105 9.82 25.73 -1.82
N SER A 106 9.41 26.79 -2.52
CA SER A 106 10.02 28.11 -2.38
C SER A 106 9.77 28.71 -0.98
N SER A 107 8.54 28.64 -0.49
CA SER A 107 8.16 29.28 0.79
C SER A 107 8.86 28.69 2.01
N VAL A 108 9.05 27.37 2.06
CA VAL A 108 9.71 26.71 3.19
C VAL A 108 11.23 26.79 3.10
N PHE A 109 11.78 27.21 1.96
CA PHE A 109 13.22 27.43 1.80
C PHE A 109 13.67 28.73 2.47
N GLU A 110 12.83 29.77 2.41
CA GLU A 110 13.11 31.03 3.08
C GLU A 110 12.84 30.91 4.59
N CYS A 111 13.88 31.15 5.38
CA CYS A 111 13.74 31.13 6.84
C CYS A 111 12.95 32.35 7.33
N HIS A 112 11.77 32.08 7.86
CA HIS A 112 10.89 33.06 8.51
C HIS A 112 10.67 32.74 10.01
N CYS A 113 11.52 31.88 10.57
CA CYS A 113 11.48 31.49 11.98
C CYS A 113 11.95 32.66 12.87
N ASP A 114 11.35 32.79 14.05
CA ASP A 114 11.81 33.74 15.07
C ASP A 114 13.09 33.22 15.75
N LEU A 115 14.25 33.55 15.18
CA LEU A 115 15.56 33.15 15.73
C LEU A 115 15.95 33.89 17.02
N SER A 116 15.10 34.81 17.52
CA SER A 116 15.24 35.32 18.88
C SER A 116 14.81 34.29 19.93
N ASP A 117 14.00 33.29 19.55
CA ASP A 117 13.73 32.12 20.36
C ASP A 117 14.97 31.19 20.34
N ASP A 118 15.59 31.02 21.51
CA ASP A 118 16.78 30.20 21.70
C ASP A 118 16.61 28.76 21.17
N PHE A 119 15.43 28.15 21.35
CA PHE A 119 15.20 26.79 20.89
C PHE A 119 15.07 26.70 19.37
N LEU A 120 14.41 27.68 18.74
CA LEU A 120 14.34 27.72 17.28
C LEU A 120 15.73 27.96 16.70
N ARG A 121 16.53 28.84 17.30
CA ARG A 121 17.93 29.04 16.90
C ARG A 121 18.75 27.74 17.02
N ASP A 122 18.65 27.04 18.15
CA ASP A 122 19.38 25.78 18.36
C ASP A 122 18.94 24.68 17.38
N LEU A 123 17.67 24.65 16.97
CA LEU A 123 17.19 23.76 15.90
C LEU A 123 17.86 24.07 14.55
N HIS A 124 18.11 25.34 14.23
CA HIS A 124 18.79 25.71 12.98
C HIS A 124 20.28 25.39 13.01
N ASP A 125 20.89 25.44 14.20
CA ASP A 125 22.29 25.06 14.39
C ASP A 125 22.50 23.54 14.36
N MET A 126 21.43 22.74 14.46
CA MET A 126 21.55 21.29 14.35
C MET A 126 21.91 20.84 12.93
N PRO A 127 22.85 19.88 12.80
CA PRO A 127 23.11 19.23 11.52
C PRO A 127 21.92 18.32 11.17
N THR A 128 21.05 18.80 10.30
CA THR A 128 19.92 18.06 9.69
C THR A 128 20.37 17.17 8.53
N GLY A 129 21.55 17.45 7.98
CA GLY A 129 22.14 16.75 6.85
C GLY A 129 22.57 15.32 7.18
N ILE A 130 22.07 14.35 6.41
CA ILE A 130 22.51 12.94 6.41
C ILE A 130 23.94 12.79 5.87
N MET A 131 24.51 13.82 5.24
CA MET A 131 25.81 13.76 4.58
C MET A 131 26.76 14.83 5.11
N VAL A 132 27.67 14.39 5.96
CA VAL A 132 28.97 15.05 6.10
C VAL A 132 29.83 14.64 4.90
N ASP A 133 30.67 15.55 4.39
CA ASP A 133 31.67 15.16 3.40
C ASP A 133 32.68 14.16 3.99
N ALA A 134 33.60 13.68 3.16
CA ALA A 134 34.66 12.78 3.61
C ALA A 134 35.52 13.36 4.75
N ASP A 135 35.51 14.68 4.92
CA ASP A 135 36.25 15.43 5.94
C ASP A 135 35.41 15.78 7.17
N GLY A 136 34.16 15.29 7.25
CA GLY A 136 33.27 15.53 8.39
C GLY A 136 32.64 16.93 8.40
N LYS A 137 32.81 17.73 7.34
CA LYS A 137 32.19 19.06 7.25
C LYS A 137 30.77 18.92 6.71
N ASN A 138 29.89 19.76 7.24
CA ASN A 138 28.57 19.94 6.67
C ASN A 138 28.74 20.52 5.27
N ILE A 139 28.38 19.74 4.26
CA ILE A 139 28.25 20.23 2.89
C ILE A 139 27.08 21.21 2.94
N LYS A 140 27.37 22.52 2.91
CA LYS A 140 26.35 23.54 2.67
C LYS A 140 25.71 23.20 1.33
N ARG A 141 24.48 22.69 1.36
CA ARG A 141 23.74 22.42 0.14
C ARG A 141 23.20 23.75 -0.35
N ASP A 142 23.64 24.15 -1.52
CA ASP A 142 23.10 25.34 -2.19
C ASP A 142 21.61 25.17 -2.55
N GLU A 143 21.05 23.97 -2.41
CA GLU A 143 19.61 23.67 -2.51
C GLU A 143 19.24 22.58 -1.50
N GLU A 144 18.93 22.93 -0.25
CA GLU A 144 18.23 22.05 0.68
C GLU A 144 16.81 21.79 0.15
N ASN A 145 16.73 20.72 -0.65
CA ASN A 145 15.55 20.33 -1.39
C ASN A 145 14.42 19.95 -0.41
N ILE A 146 13.24 20.57 -0.57
CA ILE A 146 11.97 20.18 0.08
C ILE A 146 11.76 18.65 0.12
N ARG A 147 12.35 17.93 -0.85
CA ARG A 147 12.48 16.48 -0.86
C ARG A 147 12.95 15.86 0.45
N ASP A 148 14.03 16.36 1.03
CA ASP A 148 14.60 15.77 2.25
C ASP A 148 13.70 16.05 3.46
N ALA A 149 13.03 17.20 3.44
CA ALA A 149 11.98 17.59 4.38
C ALA A 149 10.81 16.59 4.32
N PHE A 150 10.26 16.35 3.13
CA PHE A 150 9.23 15.35 2.93
C PHE A 150 9.68 13.96 3.34
N LEU A 151 10.91 13.56 2.99
CA LEU A 151 11.42 12.23 3.33
C LEU A 151 11.49 12.00 4.85
N LEU A 152 11.91 13.01 5.61
CA LEU A 152 11.94 12.92 7.07
C LEU A 152 10.54 12.84 7.67
N VAL A 153 9.59 13.65 7.19
CA VAL A 153 8.19 13.59 7.64
C VAL A 153 7.54 12.26 7.25
N ILE A 154 7.79 11.76 6.02
CA ILE A 154 7.38 10.42 5.59
C ILE A 154 7.95 9.36 6.52
N SER A 155 9.24 9.44 6.85
CA SER A 155 9.89 8.50 7.78
C SER A 155 9.19 8.49 9.14
N LEU A 156 8.90 9.67 9.71
CA LEU A 156 8.17 9.80 10.97
C LEU A 156 6.83 9.07 10.92
N VAL A 157 5.98 9.44 9.95
CA VAL A 157 4.62 8.89 9.83
C VAL A 157 4.66 7.39 9.51
N HIS A 158 5.51 6.97 8.56
CA HIS A 158 5.64 5.58 8.16
C HIS A 158 6.06 4.67 9.32
N ASN A 159 7.00 5.11 10.17
CA ASN A 159 7.37 4.39 11.39
C ASN A 159 6.25 4.39 12.44
N GLY A 160 5.44 5.45 12.51
CA GLY A 160 4.24 5.50 13.35
C GLY A 160 3.17 4.46 12.96
N ILE A 161 3.07 4.15 11.66
CA ILE A 161 2.10 3.18 11.12
C ILE A 161 2.53 1.73 11.39
N GLN A 162 3.83 1.43 11.37
CA GLN A 162 4.33 0.04 11.40
C GLN A 162 3.76 -0.83 12.53
N PRO A 163 3.74 -0.41 13.81
CA PRO A 163 3.28 -1.32 14.84
C PRO A 163 1.75 -1.56 14.77
N ALA A 164 1.00 -0.67 14.10
CA ALA A 164 -0.41 -0.89 13.82
C ALA A 164 -0.61 -1.91 12.70
N MET A 165 0.27 -1.91 11.69
CA MET A 165 0.31 -2.95 10.64
C MET A 165 0.70 -4.31 11.21
N GLU A 166 1.71 -4.37 12.05
CA GLU A 166 2.17 -5.60 12.71
C GLU A 166 1.08 -6.24 13.57
N ALA A 167 0.23 -5.42 14.19
CA ALA A 167 -0.93 -5.91 14.94
C ALA A 167 -2.07 -6.46 14.05
N GLY A 168 -1.98 -6.28 12.72
CA GLY A 168 -2.77 -7.00 11.71
C GLY A 168 -4.27 -6.75 11.72
N ASN A 169 -4.73 -5.65 12.33
CA ASN A 169 -6.16 -5.37 12.51
C ASN A 169 -6.53 -3.89 12.30
N LEU A 170 -5.72 -3.10 11.58
CA LEU A 170 -6.03 -1.68 11.39
C LEU A 170 -7.29 -1.44 10.54
N TYR A 171 -7.65 -2.36 9.65
CA TYR A 171 -8.96 -2.32 8.97
C TYR A 171 -10.15 -2.46 9.95
N LYS A 172 -9.90 -2.79 11.23
CA LYS A 172 -10.87 -2.78 12.33
C LYS A 172 -10.69 -1.58 13.27
N ALA A 173 -9.85 -0.61 12.91
CA ALA A 173 -9.51 0.53 13.76
C ALA A 173 -10.78 1.24 14.23
N ASP A 174 -11.75 1.49 13.35
CA ASP A 174 -13.00 2.18 13.73
C ASP A 174 -13.80 1.38 14.77
N ALA A 175 -13.95 0.06 14.56
CA ALA A 175 -14.62 -0.81 15.53
C ALA A 175 -13.86 -0.90 16.86
N HIS A 176 -12.53 -0.83 16.81
CA HIS A 176 -11.69 -0.78 18.00
C HIS A 176 -11.81 0.58 18.70
N ALA A 177 -11.90 1.68 17.96
CA ALA A 177 -12.10 3.04 18.46
C ALA A 177 -13.44 3.14 19.19
N GLU A 178 -14.52 2.65 18.61
CA GLU A 178 -15.83 2.58 19.29
C GLU A 178 -15.79 1.73 20.57
N LYS A 179 -15.08 0.60 20.54
CA LYS A 179 -14.93 -0.28 21.71
C LYS A 179 -14.07 0.37 22.80
N ALA A 180 -13.04 1.10 22.40
CA ALA A 180 -12.14 1.81 23.30
C ALA A 180 -12.83 3.04 23.92
N ALA A 181 -13.55 3.83 23.12
CA ALA A 181 -14.37 4.96 23.56
C ALA A 181 -15.40 4.52 24.60
N ARG A 182 -16.12 3.41 24.37
CA ARG A 182 -17.05 2.82 25.35
C ARG A 182 -16.39 2.41 26.67
N LYS A 183 -15.09 2.14 26.66
CA LYS A 183 -14.31 1.74 27.84
C LYS A 183 -13.50 2.91 28.43
N GLY A 184 -13.56 4.11 27.86
CA GLY A 184 -12.69 5.23 28.24
C GLY A 184 -11.20 4.95 28.04
N VAL A 185 -10.86 4.07 27.08
CA VAL A 185 -9.47 3.72 26.75
C VAL A 185 -9.02 4.58 25.58
N VAL A 186 -7.87 5.23 25.73
CA VAL A 186 -7.22 5.97 24.65
C VAL A 186 -6.52 4.97 23.73
N LEU A 187 -6.75 5.08 22.42
CA LEU A 187 -6.05 4.28 21.43
C LEU A 187 -4.76 4.97 20.99
N PRO A 188 -3.69 4.21 20.70
CA PRO A 188 -2.54 4.78 20.02
C PRO A 188 -2.88 5.13 18.58
N TRP A 189 -2.30 6.21 18.04
CA TRP A 189 -2.39 6.57 16.64
C TRP A 189 -1.94 5.43 15.70
N PRO A 190 -2.53 5.18 14.53
CA PRO A 190 -3.75 5.82 14.05
C PRO A 190 -4.97 5.23 14.77
N GLU A 191 -5.88 6.11 15.19
CA GLU A 191 -7.09 5.72 15.91
C GLU A 191 -8.15 5.12 14.98
N SER A 192 -8.15 5.57 13.73
CA SER A 192 -9.10 5.18 12.68
C SER A 192 -8.38 5.10 11.34
N ILE A 193 -9.04 4.52 10.32
CA ILE A 193 -8.53 4.62 8.95
C ILE A 193 -8.56 6.07 8.43
N HIS A 194 -9.44 6.91 8.96
CA HIS A 194 -9.56 8.33 8.59
C HIS A 194 -8.33 9.14 9.02
N SER A 195 -7.66 8.75 10.11
CA SER A 195 -6.36 9.31 10.49
C SER A 195 -5.29 9.08 9.41
N LEU A 196 -5.43 8.06 8.56
CA LEU A 196 -4.47 7.74 7.50
C LEU A 196 -4.80 8.37 6.13
N ILE A 197 -6.05 8.78 5.94
CA ILE A 197 -6.54 9.39 4.69
C ILE A 197 -7.47 10.57 5.04
N PRO A 198 -6.93 11.64 5.66
CA PRO A 198 -7.72 12.72 6.23
C PRO A 198 -8.55 13.50 5.20
N TYR A 199 -8.24 13.37 3.91
CA TYR A 199 -8.98 14.02 2.81
C TYR A 199 -9.82 13.03 1.98
N GLY A 200 -9.99 11.79 2.46
CA GLY A 200 -10.58 10.71 1.68
C GLY A 200 -9.54 9.95 0.86
N ALA A 201 -9.90 8.74 0.43
CA ALA A 201 -8.94 7.83 -0.20
C ALA A 201 -8.41 8.36 -1.55
N ARG A 202 -9.25 9.04 -2.33
CA ARG A 202 -8.86 9.52 -3.66
C ARG A 202 -7.88 10.67 -3.57
N GLU A 203 -8.28 11.71 -2.87
CA GLU A 203 -7.53 12.96 -2.69
C GLU A 203 -6.19 12.68 -1.99
N SER A 204 -6.21 11.84 -0.95
CA SER A 204 -5.00 11.47 -0.20
C SER A 204 -4.00 10.67 -1.06
N ILE A 205 -4.45 9.70 -1.86
CA ILE A 205 -3.56 8.91 -2.73
C ILE A 205 -2.98 9.76 -3.85
N LEU A 206 -3.77 10.65 -4.46
CA LEU A 206 -3.28 11.57 -5.50
C LEU A 206 -2.30 12.59 -4.92
N ALA A 207 -2.58 13.16 -3.75
CA ALA A 207 -1.66 14.06 -3.05
C ALA A 207 -0.33 13.35 -2.70
N LEU A 208 -0.40 12.11 -2.22
CA LEU A 208 0.79 11.31 -1.98
C LEU A 208 1.58 11.04 -3.26
N GLY A 209 0.91 10.84 -4.38
CA GLY A 209 1.55 10.74 -5.69
C GLY A 209 2.38 11.98 -6.02
N ALA A 210 1.82 13.18 -5.84
CA ALA A 210 2.56 14.42 -6.04
C ALA A 210 3.80 14.52 -5.11
N VAL A 211 3.68 14.11 -3.85
CA VAL A 211 4.82 14.06 -2.92
C VAL A 211 5.87 13.04 -3.37
N ILE A 212 5.46 11.86 -3.85
CA ILE A 212 6.36 10.82 -4.37
C ILE A 212 7.13 11.31 -5.59
N GLN A 213 6.51 12.08 -6.48
CA GLN A 213 7.20 12.66 -7.64
C GLN A 213 8.33 13.61 -7.24
N LYS A 214 8.13 14.40 -6.18
CA LYS A 214 9.19 15.24 -5.60
C LYS A 214 10.19 14.42 -4.78
N THR A 215 9.80 13.22 -4.33
CA THR A 215 10.60 12.32 -3.46
C THR A 215 10.62 10.88 -3.97
N PRO A 216 11.18 10.60 -5.18
CA PRO A 216 11.10 9.27 -5.79
C PRO A 216 12.12 8.32 -5.15
N LEU A 217 11.91 8.02 -3.87
CA LEU A 217 12.76 7.20 -3.04
C LEU A 217 11.98 5.97 -2.56
N PRO A 218 12.68 4.84 -2.33
CA PRO A 218 12.05 3.61 -1.87
C PRO A 218 11.19 3.78 -0.63
N LEU A 219 11.60 4.63 0.32
CA LEU A 219 10.82 4.89 1.54
C LEU A 219 9.43 5.47 1.24
N SER A 220 9.31 6.35 0.24
CA SER A 220 8.03 6.94 -0.19
C SER A 220 7.09 5.87 -0.79
N ALA A 221 7.63 4.93 -1.56
CA ALA A 221 6.87 3.77 -2.03
C ALA A 221 6.43 2.86 -0.88
N GLY A 222 7.30 2.64 0.12
CA GLY A 222 6.96 1.89 1.33
C GLY A 222 5.84 2.54 2.15
N PHE A 223 5.87 3.87 2.25
CA PHE A 223 4.82 4.64 2.91
C PHE A 223 3.48 4.54 2.16
N LEU A 224 3.48 4.67 0.84
CA LEU A 224 2.30 4.41 0.00
C LEU A 224 1.77 2.99 0.22
N GLY A 225 2.65 1.98 0.15
CA GLY A 225 2.27 0.59 0.38
C GLY A 225 1.68 0.35 1.77
N SER A 226 2.18 1.05 2.79
CA SER A 226 1.66 0.99 4.15
C SER A 226 0.27 1.61 4.28
N ILE A 227 0.03 2.77 3.68
CA ILE A 227 -1.31 3.39 3.63
C ILE A 227 -2.28 2.47 2.87
N MET A 228 -1.88 1.95 1.71
CA MET A 228 -2.72 1.07 0.91
C MET A 228 -3.04 -0.25 1.63
N ASP A 229 -2.10 -0.83 2.38
CA ASP A 229 -2.36 -2.06 3.15
C ASP A 229 -3.26 -1.80 4.35
N CYS A 230 -3.14 -0.63 4.96
CA CYS A 230 -3.97 -0.21 6.09
C CYS A 230 -5.41 0.08 5.69
N VAL A 231 -5.58 0.88 4.62
CA VAL A 231 -6.89 1.38 4.15
C VAL A 231 -7.56 0.37 3.21
N ARG A 232 -6.78 -0.46 2.50
CA ARG A 232 -7.23 -1.55 1.62
C ARG A 232 -7.93 -1.05 0.34
N GLU A 233 -9.06 -1.66 -0.02
CA GLU A 233 -9.76 -1.49 -1.30
C GLU A 233 -10.02 -0.03 -1.72
N PRO A 234 -10.38 0.92 -0.82
CA PRO A 234 -10.59 2.32 -1.20
C PRO A 234 -9.39 3.00 -1.87
N THR A 235 -8.16 2.49 -1.67
CA THR A 235 -6.95 3.07 -2.25
C THR A 235 -6.60 2.55 -3.64
N ILE A 236 -7.14 1.40 -4.05
CA ILE A 236 -6.75 0.72 -5.30
C ILE A 236 -7.15 1.54 -6.52
N ARG A 237 -8.42 1.99 -6.56
CA ARG A 237 -8.93 2.75 -7.71
C ARG A 237 -8.19 4.08 -7.89
N PRO A 238 -8.06 4.94 -6.86
CA PRO A 238 -7.24 6.16 -6.98
C PRO A 238 -5.81 5.92 -7.42
N PHE A 239 -5.17 4.83 -6.94
CA PHE A 239 -3.83 4.45 -7.36
C PHE A 239 -3.78 4.12 -8.86
N LEU A 240 -4.71 3.29 -9.36
CA LEU A 240 -4.78 2.91 -10.78
C LEU A 240 -5.30 4.04 -11.71
N GLU A 241 -6.02 5.01 -11.17
CA GLU A 241 -6.46 6.22 -11.89
C GLU A 241 -5.41 7.32 -11.91
N SER A 242 -4.39 7.24 -11.06
CA SER A 242 -3.30 8.22 -11.04
C SER A 242 -2.53 8.24 -12.35
N PRO A 243 -2.24 9.43 -12.89
CA PRO A 243 -1.50 9.57 -14.15
C PRO A 243 -0.01 9.23 -14.01
N THR A 244 0.54 9.07 -12.81
CA THR A 244 2.00 8.90 -12.62
C THR A 244 2.40 7.79 -11.64
N LEU A 245 1.55 7.45 -10.65
CA LEU A 245 1.95 6.54 -9.57
C LEU A 245 2.43 5.18 -10.06
N SER A 246 1.85 4.64 -11.12
CA SER A 246 2.27 3.34 -11.66
C SER A 246 3.70 3.38 -12.18
N GLY A 247 4.04 4.45 -12.89
CA GLY A 247 5.38 4.75 -13.38
C GLY A 247 6.33 5.07 -12.24
N ASP A 248 5.93 5.93 -11.30
CA ASP A 248 6.74 6.35 -10.16
C ASP A 248 7.20 5.14 -9.31
N VAL A 249 6.30 4.20 -9.03
CA VAL A 249 6.64 2.96 -8.30
C VAL A 249 7.72 2.14 -9.05
N ILE A 250 7.67 2.11 -10.39
CA ILE A 250 8.67 1.43 -11.20
C ILE A 250 9.97 2.21 -11.32
N GLY A 251 9.90 3.53 -11.47
CA GLY A 251 11.07 4.39 -11.42
C GLY A 251 11.85 4.18 -10.14
N ILE A 252 11.16 4.15 -9.00
CA ILE A 252 11.74 3.88 -7.68
C ILE A 252 12.37 2.48 -7.61
N ALA A 253 11.71 1.46 -8.16
CA ALA A 253 12.27 0.11 -8.22
C ALA A 253 13.54 0.05 -9.10
N ASN A 254 13.55 0.79 -10.21
CA ASN A 254 14.68 0.84 -11.15
C ASN A 254 15.91 1.55 -10.57
N ILE A 255 15.73 2.49 -9.63
CA ILE A 255 16.87 3.08 -8.88
C ILE A 255 17.70 1.99 -8.19
N GLN A 256 17.06 0.92 -7.70
CA GLN A 256 17.75 -0.20 -7.07
C GLN A 256 18.51 -1.06 -8.06
N LEU A 257 17.94 -1.25 -9.26
CA LEU A 257 18.63 -1.91 -10.37
C LEU A 257 19.86 -1.10 -10.82
N ILE A 258 19.73 0.22 -10.98
CA ILE A 258 20.84 1.10 -11.33
C ILE A 258 21.92 1.04 -10.25
N SER A 259 21.53 1.14 -8.97
CA SER A 259 22.45 1.01 -7.83
C SER A 259 23.19 -0.32 -7.86
N TRP A 260 22.49 -1.43 -8.10
CA TRP A 260 23.13 -2.74 -8.27
C TRP A 260 24.10 -2.75 -9.46
N THR A 261 23.69 -2.27 -10.62
CA THR A 261 24.52 -2.23 -11.84
C THR A 261 25.81 -1.46 -11.58
N MET A 262 25.72 -0.25 -11.02
CA MET A 262 26.88 0.57 -10.64
C MET A 262 27.81 -0.16 -9.67
N LEU A 263 27.25 -0.93 -8.73
CA LEU A 263 28.05 -1.74 -7.81
C LEU A 263 28.76 -2.91 -8.50
N THR A 264 28.23 -3.44 -9.60
CA THR A 264 28.79 -4.61 -10.27
C THR A 264 29.64 -4.30 -11.49
N THR A 265 29.50 -3.12 -12.09
CA THR A 265 30.26 -2.74 -13.29
C THR A 265 31.74 -2.48 -12.95
N PRO A 266 32.69 -3.20 -13.58
CA PRO A 266 34.11 -2.94 -13.43
C PRO A 266 34.46 -1.50 -13.83
N GLY A 267 35.35 -0.85 -13.06
CA GLY A 267 35.84 0.50 -13.39
C GLY A 267 34.98 1.68 -12.89
N MET A 268 33.71 1.46 -12.51
CA MET A 268 32.88 2.52 -11.90
C MET A 268 33.16 2.75 -10.40
N ARG A 269 34.04 1.95 -9.79
CA ARG A 269 34.38 2.06 -8.37
C ARG A 269 35.71 2.76 -8.17
N SER A 270 35.72 3.74 -7.25
CA SER A 270 36.92 4.23 -6.58
C SER A 270 37.45 3.17 -5.59
N GLY A 271 37.99 2.06 -6.10
CA GLY A 271 38.84 1.11 -5.37
C GLY A 271 38.24 0.30 -4.20
N ARG A 272 37.04 0.58 -3.70
CA ARG A 272 36.43 -0.17 -2.57
C ARG A 272 35.48 -1.26 -3.06
N SER A 273 35.62 -2.47 -2.52
CA SER A 273 34.71 -3.61 -2.75
C SER A 273 33.26 -3.25 -2.37
N PRO A 274 32.22 -3.91 -2.91
CA PRO A 274 30.84 -3.68 -2.48
C PRO A 274 30.77 -3.89 -0.98
N GLU A 275 30.63 -2.80 -0.22
CA GLU A 275 30.43 -2.89 1.21
C GLU A 275 29.10 -3.61 1.40
N GLY A 276 29.07 -4.66 2.23
CA GLY A 276 27.86 -5.44 2.51
C GLY A 276 26.68 -4.55 2.90
N ASN A 277 26.96 -3.38 3.48
CA ASN A 277 25.99 -2.34 3.81
C ASN A 277 25.15 -1.87 2.61
N VAL A 278 25.76 -1.70 1.42
CA VAL A 278 24.99 -1.27 0.24
C VAL A 278 24.06 -2.37 -0.26
N CYS A 279 24.50 -3.64 -0.17
CA CYS A 279 23.64 -4.77 -0.52
C CYS A 279 22.47 -4.92 0.47
N CYS A 280 22.70 -4.70 1.77
CA CYS A 280 21.63 -4.62 2.76
C CYS A 280 20.64 -3.50 2.43
N LYS A 281 21.14 -2.32 2.04
CA LYS A 281 20.33 -1.18 1.65
C LYS A 281 19.45 -1.50 0.44
N ILE A 282 20.01 -2.08 -0.63
CA ILE A 282 19.25 -2.48 -1.84
C ILE A 282 18.08 -3.40 -1.50
N ILE A 283 18.32 -4.42 -0.67
CA ILE A 283 17.26 -5.37 -0.29
C ILE A 283 16.18 -4.68 0.58
N THR A 284 16.61 -3.88 1.56
CA THR A 284 15.68 -3.13 2.44
C THR A 284 14.84 -2.13 1.65
N GLU A 285 15.45 -1.45 0.69
CA GLU A 285 14.77 -0.51 -0.20
C GLU A 285 13.82 -1.22 -1.16
N MET A 286 14.22 -2.37 -1.73
CA MET A 286 13.33 -3.18 -2.55
C MET A 286 12.12 -3.71 -1.77
N LYS A 287 12.27 -4.01 -0.48
CA LYS A 287 11.13 -4.40 0.38
C LYS A 287 10.06 -3.31 0.42
N ASN A 288 10.45 -2.03 0.48
CA ASN A 288 9.49 -0.93 0.49
C ASN A 288 8.65 -0.88 -0.80
N VAL A 289 9.27 -1.12 -1.97
CA VAL A 289 8.53 -1.28 -3.23
C VAL A 289 7.60 -2.49 -3.19
N CYS A 290 8.07 -3.61 -2.64
CA CYS A 290 7.29 -4.84 -2.51
C CYS A 290 6.06 -4.69 -1.60
N LEU A 291 6.00 -3.69 -0.72
CA LEU A 291 4.78 -3.39 0.05
C LEU A 291 3.63 -3.00 -0.88
N VAL A 292 3.86 -2.11 -1.84
CA VAL A 292 2.85 -1.73 -2.85
C VAL A 292 2.42 -2.95 -3.66
N LEU A 293 3.39 -3.71 -4.17
CA LEU A 293 3.11 -4.90 -4.99
C LEU A 293 2.31 -5.96 -4.21
N ARG A 294 2.59 -6.17 -2.92
CA ARG A 294 1.82 -7.08 -2.07
C ARG A 294 0.35 -6.66 -1.99
N VAL A 295 0.07 -5.38 -1.80
CA VAL A 295 -1.30 -4.88 -1.72
C VAL A 295 -2.02 -5.10 -3.05
N LEU A 296 -1.37 -4.78 -4.17
CA LEU A 296 -1.92 -5.01 -5.51
C LEU A 296 -2.16 -6.50 -5.78
N ILE A 297 -1.24 -7.40 -5.41
CA ILE A 297 -1.47 -8.86 -5.50
C ILE A 297 -2.71 -9.27 -4.69
N SER A 298 -2.91 -8.69 -3.50
CA SER A 298 -3.99 -9.08 -2.60
C SER A 298 -5.35 -8.55 -3.05
N LEU A 299 -5.41 -7.36 -3.64
CA LEU A 299 -6.66 -6.64 -3.86
C LEU A 299 -7.05 -6.57 -5.34
N CYS A 300 -6.09 -6.53 -6.26
CA CYS A 300 -6.37 -6.42 -7.68
C CYS A 300 -6.73 -7.76 -8.34
N ASP A 301 -7.67 -7.70 -9.28
CA ASP A 301 -7.88 -8.77 -10.26
C ASP A 301 -6.83 -8.77 -11.38
N ASP A 302 -6.93 -9.71 -12.31
CA ASP A 302 -5.94 -9.85 -13.38
C ASP A 302 -6.00 -8.68 -14.38
N ASP A 303 -7.17 -8.09 -14.63
CA ASP A 303 -7.35 -6.97 -15.57
C ASP A 303 -6.78 -5.68 -14.98
N GLU A 304 -7.00 -5.44 -13.69
CA GLU A 304 -6.41 -4.34 -12.95
C GLU A 304 -4.88 -4.44 -12.90
N LEU A 305 -4.31 -5.64 -12.73
CA LEU A 305 -2.86 -5.86 -12.79
C LEU A 305 -2.31 -5.63 -14.21
N ILE A 306 -3.03 -6.07 -15.26
CA ILE A 306 -2.66 -5.77 -16.66
C ILE A 306 -2.69 -4.25 -16.89
N ARG A 307 -3.72 -3.55 -16.40
CA ARG A 307 -3.83 -2.08 -16.48
C ARG A 307 -2.64 -1.42 -15.79
N PHE A 308 -2.34 -1.79 -14.54
CA PHE A 308 -1.16 -1.31 -13.81
C PHE A 308 0.12 -1.51 -14.62
N ASN A 309 0.30 -2.71 -15.19
CA ASN A 309 1.50 -3.04 -15.95
C ASN A 309 1.65 -2.21 -17.24
N ARG A 310 0.55 -1.96 -17.93
CA ARG A 310 0.52 -1.11 -19.13
C ARG A 310 0.77 0.36 -18.79
N GLN A 311 0.08 0.91 -17.79
CA GLN A 311 0.25 2.28 -17.34
C GLN A 311 1.68 2.56 -16.91
N ALA A 312 2.29 1.65 -16.14
CA ALA A 312 3.68 1.79 -15.73
C ALA A 312 4.64 1.90 -16.94
N LYS A 313 4.39 1.13 -18.00
CA LYS A 313 5.15 1.19 -19.25
C LYS A 313 4.96 2.52 -19.99
N GLU A 314 3.71 2.98 -20.10
CA GLU A 314 3.36 4.24 -20.75
C GLU A 314 3.97 5.44 -20.02
N GLN A 315 3.92 5.44 -18.68
CA GLN A 315 4.39 6.55 -17.84
C GLN A 315 5.92 6.64 -17.77
N MET A 316 6.64 5.51 -17.73
CA MET A 316 8.11 5.50 -17.63
C MET A 316 8.82 5.56 -18.99
N GLY A 317 8.15 5.21 -20.08
CA GLY A 317 8.75 5.03 -21.41
C GLY A 317 9.72 3.84 -21.53
N GLN A 318 10.17 3.27 -20.41
CA GLN A 318 11.08 2.12 -20.35
C GLN A 318 10.69 1.16 -19.23
N GLY A 319 10.61 -0.12 -19.56
CA GLY A 319 10.27 -1.17 -18.60
C GLY A 319 8.77 -1.35 -18.36
N ASN A 320 8.40 -2.47 -17.77
CA ASN A 320 7.08 -2.71 -17.18
C ASN A 320 7.26 -3.50 -15.87
N ILE A 321 6.16 -3.78 -15.15
CA ILE A 321 6.22 -4.50 -13.86
C ILE A 321 6.82 -5.89 -14.02
N LEU A 322 6.45 -6.61 -15.08
CA LEU A 322 6.95 -7.95 -15.33
C LEU A 322 8.47 -7.96 -15.56
N GLU A 323 8.98 -7.00 -16.35
CA GLU A 323 10.42 -6.81 -16.59
C GLU A 323 11.17 -6.40 -15.32
N MET A 324 10.60 -5.49 -14.52
CA MET A 324 11.16 -5.09 -13.23
C MET A 324 11.25 -6.29 -12.26
N CYS A 325 10.18 -7.10 -12.14
CA CYS A 325 10.20 -8.33 -11.34
C CYS A 325 11.27 -9.30 -11.82
N ASN A 326 11.41 -9.48 -13.14
CA ASN A 326 12.41 -10.34 -13.75
C ASN A 326 13.84 -9.90 -13.41
N HIS A 327 14.15 -8.61 -13.56
CA HIS A 327 15.46 -8.05 -13.23
C HIS A 327 15.77 -8.15 -11.74
N ALA A 328 14.81 -7.78 -10.88
CA ALA A 328 14.97 -7.85 -9.43
C ALA A 328 15.25 -9.27 -8.93
N LEU A 329 14.51 -10.26 -9.42
CA LEU A 329 14.76 -11.67 -9.10
C LEU A 329 16.11 -12.18 -9.62
N GLY A 330 16.67 -11.55 -10.65
CA GLY A 330 18.01 -11.84 -11.16
C GLY A 330 19.14 -11.34 -10.25
N TYR A 331 19.02 -10.11 -9.72
CA TYR A 331 20.10 -9.50 -8.94
C TYR A 331 19.98 -9.69 -7.42
N LEU A 332 18.77 -9.82 -6.86
CA LEU A 332 18.59 -9.91 -5.40
C LEU A 332 19.36 -11.07 -4.76
N PRO A 333 19.37 -12.31 -5.33
CA PRO A 333 20.17 -13.40 -4.78
C PRO A 333 21.68 -13.09 -4.76
N GLN A 334 22.16 -12.38 -5.79
CA GLN A 334 23.57 -11.98 -5.90
C GLN A 334 23.91 -10.88 -4.89
N ALA A 335 23.01 -9.92 -4.67
CA ALA A 335 23.16 -8.91 -3.63
C ALA A 335 23.20 -9.55 -2.24
N TYR A 336 22.28 -10.47 -1.97
CA TYR A 336 22.22 -11.18 -0.70
C TYR A 336 23.50 -12.00 -0.43
N ALA A 337 24.02 -12.71 -1.44
CA ALA A 337 25.25 -13.48 -1.32
C ALA A 337 26.50 -12.64 -1.01
N LYS A 338 26.49 -11.33 -1.31
CA LYS A 338 27.59 -10.40 -0.99
C LYS A 338 27.54 -9.87 0.45
N ILE A 339 26.46 -10.12 1.20
CA ILE A 339 26.34 -9.69 2.59
C ILE A 339 27.16 -10.61 3.50
N ARG A 340 28.30 -10.11 3.99
CA ARG A 340 29.17 -10.86 4.92
C ARG A 340 28.66 -10.87 6.35
N ARG A 341 27.96 -9.81 6.77
CA ARG A 341 27.43 -9.62 8.11
C ARG A 341 25.98 -9.16 8.00
N PRO A 342 25.00 -10.09 8.00
CA PRO A 342 23.61 -9.73 7.88
C PRO A 342 23.18 -8.90 9.09
N VAL A 343 22.57 -7.74 8.83
CA VAL A 343 21.89 -6.96 9.86
C VAL A 343 20.59 -7.67 10.27
N PRO A 344 20.08 -7.50 11.50
CA PRO A 344 18.81 -8.11 11.91
C PRO A 344 17.69 -7.83 10.90
N GLY A 345 16.92 -8.86 10.54
CA GLY A 345 15.79 -8.76 9.62
C GLY A 345 16.13 -8.88 8.13
N ILE A 346 17.40 -8.73 7.71
CA ILE A 346 17.73 -8.67 6.27
C ILE A 346 17.40 -9.96 5.50
N THR A 347 17.56 -11.13 6.14
CA THR A 347 17.17 -12.42 5.56
C THR A 347 15.66 -12.50 5.34
N THR A 348 14.88 -12.02 6.30
CA THR A 348 13.41 -11.93 6.20
C THR A 348 13.02 -11.01 5.05
N ASP A 349 13.66 -9.85 4.95
CA ASP A 349 13.40 -8.86 3.90
C ASP A 349 13.75 -9.41 2.51
N PHE A 350 14.87 -10.13 2.38
CA PHE A 350 15.24 -10.82 1.14
C PHE A 350 14.17 -11.84 0.70
N HIS A 351 13.77 -12.74 1.60
CA HIS A 351 12.75 -13.75 1.28
C HIS A 351 11.41 -13.12 0.95
N TYR A 352 11.01 -12.08 1.69
CA TYR A 352 9.81 -11.30 1.41
C TYR A 352 9.84 -10.71 0.00
N CYS A 353 10.94 -10.06 -0.40
CA CYS A 353 11.07 -9.50 -1.76
C CYS A 353 10.95 -10.59 -2.83
N VAL A 354 11.70 -11.69 -2.69
CA VAL A 354 11.69 -12.80 -3.66
C VAL A 354 10.28 -13.39 -3.80
N GLU A 355 9.59 -13.59 -2.68
CA GLU A 355 8.22 -14.11 -2.69
C GLU A 355 7.28 -13.17 -3.44
N ILE A 356 7.20 -11.90 -3.03
CA ILE A 356 6.29 -10.92 -3.63
C ILE A 356 6.57 -10.71 -5.12
N LEU A 357 7.84 -10.54 -5.52
CA LEU A 357 8.22 -10.36 -6.92
C LEU A 357 7.91 -11.59 -7.77
N SER A 358 8.12 -12.81 -7.22
CA SER A 358 7.78 -14.05 -7.93
C SER A 358 6.27 -14.18 -8.15
N ILE A 359 5.45 -13.81 -7.15
CA ILE A 359 3.99 -13.87 -7.26
C ILE A 359 3.48 -12.82 -8.23
N MET A 360 3.93 -11.56 -8.13
CA MET A 360 3.54 -10.49 -9.04
C MET A 360 3.91 -10.83 -10.48
N GLY A 361 5.19 -11.16 -10.73
CA GLY A 361 5.67 -11.53 -12.06
C GLY A 361 4.94 -12.76 -12.61
N GLY A 362 4.72 -13.78 -11.79
CA GLY A 362 3.98 -14.99 -12.18
C GLY A 362 2.53 -14.70 -12.57
N ARG A 363 1.82 -13.86 -11.80
CA ARG A 363 0.44 -13.44 -12.11
C ARG A 363 0.38 -12.64 -13.41
N LEU A 364 1.26 -11.66 -13.61
CA LEU A 364 1.31 -10.85 -14.83
C LEU A 364 1.68 -11.67 -16.05
N HIS A 365 2.72 -12.51 -15.97
CA HIS A 365 3.12 -13.39 -17.06
C HIS A 365 1.97 -14.31 -17.50
N PHE A 366 1.25 -14.85 -16.52
CA PHE A 366 0.07 -15.66 -16.76
C PHE A 366 -1.08 -14.86 -17.40
N ALA A 367 -1.43 -13.71 -16.84
CA ALA A 367 -2.51 -12.85 -17.33
C ALA A 367 -2.25 -12.30 -18.75
N LEU A 368 -0.98 -12.07 -19.11
CA LEU A 368 -0.55 -11.62 -20.44
C LEU A 368 -0.39 -12.76 -21.47
N GLY A 369 -0.77 -14.00 -21.13
CA GLY A 369 -0.81 -15.12 -22.07
C GLY A 369 0.51 -15.86 -22.28
N HIS A 370 1.38 -15.95 -21.26
CA HIS A 370 2.61 -16.76 -21.28
C HIS A 370 3.62 -16.40 -22.38
N GLN A 371 4.00 -15.13 -22.49
CA GLN A 371 4.92 -14.66 -23.54
C GLN A 371 6.38 -15.15 -23.35
N GLY A 372 6.68 -16.36 -23.80
CA GLY A 372 8.03 -16.90 -23.96
C GLY A 372 8.73 -17.40 -22.69
N SER A 373 9.92 -17.97 -22.85
CA SER A 373 10.71 -18.61 -21.78
C SER A 373 11.86 -17.75 -21.24
N LYS A 374 11.93 -16.47 -21.62
CA LYS A 374 13.03 -15.55 -21.25
C LYS A 374 12.98 -15.06 -19.79
N TRP A 375 11.97 -15.46 -19.03
CA TRP A 375 11.71 -14.96 -17.68
C TRP A 375 12.41 -15.80 -16.61
N ASN A 376 12.67 -15.18 -15.47
CA ASN A 376 13.21 -15.84 -14.29
C ASN A 376 12.40 -17.10 -13.95
N GLN A 377 13.11 -18.19 -13.58
CA GLN A 377 12.47 -19.49 -13.34
C GLN A 377 11.35 -19.42 -12.30
N LEU A 378 11.51 -18.60 -11.26
CA LEU A 378 10.47 -18.42 -10.24
C LEU A 378 9.19 -17.80 -10.80
N ILE A 379 9.29 -16.87 -11.77
CA ILE A 379 8.13 -16.31 -12.48
C ILE A 379 7.44 -17.39 -13.30
N LEU A 380 8.22 -18.18 -14.06
CA LEU A 380 7.69 -19.26 -14.88
C LEU A 380 6.98 -20.32 -14.03
N ASP A 381 7.58 -20.71 -12.91
CA ASP A 381 7.00 -21.70 -11.99
C ASP A 381 5.71 -21.19 -11.36
N ARG A 382 5.68 -19.92 -10.90
CA ARG A 382 4.46 -19.29 -10.37
C ARG A 382 3.36 -19.20 -11.44
N SER A 383 3.72 -18.81 -12.67
CA SER A 383 2.79 -18.74 -13.79
C SER A 383 2.22 -20.10 -14.19
N ARG A 384 3.05 -21.16 -14.23
CA ARG A 384 2.59 -22.54 -14.45
C ARG A 384 1.68 -23.03 -13.32
N ASN A 385 2.01 -22.72 -12.07
CA ASN A 385 1.17 -23.08 -10.93
C ASN A 385 -0.19 -22.39 -10.97
N LEU A 386 -0.27 -21.16 -11.49
CA LEU A 386 -1.55 -20.49 -11.75
C LEU A 386 -2.34 -21.17 -12.87
N LEU A 387 -1.67 -21.63 -13.92
CA LEU A 387 -2.31 -22.42 -14.99
C LEU A 387 -2.86 -23.74 -14.45
N ILE A 388 -2.07 -24.48 -13.66
CA ILE A 388 -2.50 -25.69 -12.98
C ILE A 388 -3.67 -25.38 -12.05
N GLY A 389 -3.60 -24.30 -11.28
CA GLY A 389 -4.70 -23.84 -10.42
C GLY A 389 -5.95 -23.46 -11.19
N ARG A 390 -5.84 -22.92 -12.42
CA ARG A 390 -6.99 -22.67 -13.31
C ARG A 390 -7.59 -23.95 -13.89
N ILE A 391 -6.83 -25.03 -13.96
CA ILE A 391 -7.32 -26.36 -14.33
C ILE A 391 -7.93 -27.05 -13.10
N ASP A 392 -7.38 -26.78 -11.91
CA ASP A 392 -7.86 -27.30 -10.66
C ASP A 392 -9.11 -26.55 -10.16
N MET A 393 -10.27 -27.09 -10.55
CA MET A 393 -11.56 -26.56 -10.14
C MET A 393 -11.78 -26.63 -8.61
N GLY A 394 -11.16 -27.61 -7.93
CA GLY A 394 -11.22 -27.74 -6.49
C GLY A 394 -10.55 -26.56 -5.79
N LEU A 395 -9.36 -26.19 -6.26
CA LEU A 395 -8.63 -25.05 -5.71
C LEU A 395 -9.36 -23.73 -5.93
N GLN A 396 -9.92 -23.50 -7.12
CA GLN A 396 -10.66 -22.26 -7.40
C GLN A 396 -11.91 -22.13 -6.53
N GLY A 397 -12.66 -23.22 -6.31
CA GLY A 397 -13.85 -23.14 -5.49
C GLY A 397 -13.50 -22.95 -4.02
N TYR A 398 -12.34 -23.44 -3.56
CA TYR A 398 -11.81 -23.10 -2.25
C TYR A 398 -11.49 -21.61 -2.14
N GLU A 399 -10.80 -21.03 -3.13
CA GLU A 399 -10.51 -19.59 -3.13
C GLU A 399 -11.79 -18.74 -3.10
N ALA A 400 -12.83 -19.16 -3.83
CA ALA A 400 -14.15 -18.52 -3.77
C ALA A 400 -14.78 -18.62 -2.37
N ILE A 401 -14.79 -19.81 -1.75
CA ILE A 401 -15.31 -20.01 -0.37
C ILE A 401 -14.50 -19.20 0.65
N PHE A 402 -13.19 -19.19 0.50
CA PHE A 402 -12.27 -18.43 1.34
C PHE A 402 -12.57 -16.94 1.23
N ALA A 403 -12.74 -16.41 0.02
CA ALA A 403 -13.09 -15.03 -0.24
C ALA A 403 -14.48 -14.68 0.34
N PHE A 404 -15.49 -15.53 0.17
CA PHE A 404 -16.79 -15.32 0.81
C PHE A 404 -16.67 -15.24 2.34
N SER A 405 -15.79 -16.05 2.94
CA SER A 405 -15.61 -16.11 4.40
C SER A 405 -14.91 -14.89 5.01
N HIS A 406 -14.00 -14.29 4.24
CA HIS A 406 -13.10 -13.21 4.70
C HIS A 406 -13.41 -11.84 4.10
N SER A 407 -14.29 -11.77 3.11
CA SER A 407 -14.65 -10.51 2.49
C SER A 407 -15.38 -9.60 3.46
N TYR A 408 -14.97 -8.34 3.46
CA TYR A 408 -15.63 -7.25 4.17
C TYR A 408 -16.67 -6.57 3.27
N LEU A 409 -16.94 -7.11 2.08
CA LEU A 409 -17.87 -6.55 1.10
C LEU A 409 -19.25 -7.23 1.20
N CYS A 410 -20.28 -6.47 0.89
CA CYS A 410 -21.63 -7.00 0.75
C CYS A 410 -21.73 -7.73 -0.59
N TRP A 411 -21.96 -9.04 -0.57
CA TRP A 411 -22.06 -9.88 -1.78
C TRP A 411 -23.39 -9.76 -2.54
N ALA A 412 -24.08 -8.64 -2.38
CA ALA A 412 -25.21 -8.33 -3.24
C ALA A 412 -24.66 -7.67 -4.51
N PRO A 413 -25.07 -8.13 -5.71
CA PRO A 413 -24.63 -7.55 -6.97
C PRO A 413 -24.75 -6.01 -6.96
N GLY A 414 -23.67 -5.34 -7.35
CA GLY A 414 -23.59 -3.87 -7.42
C GLY A 414 -23.64 -3.13 -6.07
N CYS A 415 -23.63 -3.82 -4.93
CA CYS A 415 -23.62 -3.15 -3.63
C CYS A 415 -22.22 -2.60 -3.32
N PRO A 416 -22.07 -1.29 -3.05
CA PRO A 416 -20.78 -0.71 -2.73
C PRO A 416 -20.34 -0.95 -1.28
N ASN A 417 -21.27 -1.37 -0.43
CA ASN A 417 -21.07 -1.32 1.01
C ASN A 417 -20.02 -2.34 1.46
N THR A 418 -19.02 -1.81 2.16
CA THR A 418 -18.10 -2.54 3.03
C THR A 418 -18.62 -2.56 4.47
N PHE A 419 -18.08 -3.46 5.29
CA PHE A 419 -18.36 -3.50 6.73
C PHE A 419 -18.19 -2.12 7.38
N THR A 420 -17.14 -1.40 6.98
CA THR A 420 -16.83 -0.04 7.43
C THR A 420 -17.89 0.95 6.99
N SER A 421 -18.20 1.02 5.69
CA SER A 421 -19.16 2.00 5.17
C SER A 421 -20.60 1.82 5.67
N ALA A 422 -20.95 0.60 6.11
CA ALA A 422 -22.28 0.32 6.65
C ALA A 422 -22.35 0.48 8.17
N GLU A 423 -21.21 0.71 8.84
CA GLU A 423 -21.08 0.89 10.29
C GLU A 423 -21.72 -0.24 11.11
N ARG A 424 -21.79 -1.46 10.54
CA ARG A 424 -22.41 -2.61 11.22
C ARG A 424 -21.96 -3.95 10.67
N LYS A 425 -22.12 -4.98 11.52
CA LYS A 425 -21.92 -6.37 11.13
C LYS A 425 -22.90 -6.78 10.03
N PHE A 426 -22.34 -7.34 8.96
CA PHE A 426 -23.10 -7.95 7.89
C PHE A 426 -23.75 -9.25 8.37
N SER A 427 -25.01 -9.43 7.97
CA SER A 427 -25.74 -10.66 8.21
C SER A 427 -25.24 -11.71 7.22
N LYS A 428 -24.78 -12.85 7.73
CA LYS A 428 -24.41 -13.99 6.91
C LYS A 428 -25.65 -14.79 6.53
N CYS A 429 -25.65 -15.40 5.35
CA CYS A 429 -26.70 -16.34 4.97
C CYS A 429 -26.77 -17.50 5.97
N ALA A 430 -27.94 -17.74 6.57
CA ALA A 430 -28.12 -18.75 7.62
C ALA A 430 -27.86 -20.20 7.18
N ARG A 431 -27.87 -20.48 5.86
CA ARG A 431 -27.66 -21.83 5.33
C ARG A 431 -26.19 -22.12 5.02
N CYS A 432 -25.52 -21.27 4.24
CA CYS A 432 -24.12 -21.50 3.88
C CYS A 432 -23.14 -20.86 4.88
N GLU A 433 -23.56 -19.83 5.63
CA GLU A 433 -22.74 -19.08 6.59
C GLU A 433 -21.46 -18.45 6.00
N ARG A 434 -21.38 -18.33 4.68
CA ARG A 434 -20.21 -17.77 3.98
C ARG A 434 -20.53 -16.38 3.45
N VAL A 435 -21.52 -16.30 2.57
CA VAL A 435 -21.90 -15.04 1.90
C VAL A 435 -22.55 -14.07 2.89
N ALA A 436 -21.98 -12.87 2.97
CA ALA A 436 -22.40 -11.79 3.87
C ALA A 436 -23.12 -10.66 3.11
N TYR A 437 -24.15 -10.09 3.75
CA TYR A 437 -24.96 -9.00 3.20
C TYR A 437 -25.05 -7.86 4.19
N CYS A 438 -24.99 -6.62 3.70
CA CYS A 438 -25.20 -5.47 4.56
C CYS A 438 -26.65 -5.46 5.05
N SER A 439 -27.67 -5.60 4.21
CA SER A 439 -29.09 -5.55 4.61
C SER A 439 -29.92 -6.74 4.13
N LYS A 440 -31.18 -6.83 4.59
CA LYS A 440 -32.14 -7.84 4.14
C LYS A 440 -32.50 -7.64 2.66
N GLU A 441 -32.59 -6.39 2.21
CA GLU A 441 -32.83 -6.01 0.83
C GLU A 441 -31.67 -6.49 -0.06
N CYS A 442 -30.43 -6.26 0.38
CA CYS A 442 -29.24 -6.77 -0.30
C CYS A 442 -29.21 -8.30 -0.35
N GLN A 443 -29.57 -8.97 0.75
CA GLN A 443 -29.72 -10.42 0.76
C GLN A 443 -30.76 -10.89 -0.26
N LEU A 444 -31.94 -10.27 -0.31
CA LEU A 444 -33.00 -10.61 -1.27
C LEU A 444 -32.55 -10.37 -2.72
N ARG A 445 -31.83 -9.27 -2.98
CA ARG A 445 -31.26 -8.96 -4.29
C ARG A 445 -30.25 -10.02 -4.73
N GLY A 446 -29.26 -10.36 -3.89
CA GLY A 446 -28.32 -11.44 -4.20
C GLY A 446 -28.99 -12.83 -4.27
N TRP A 447 -30.06 -13.05 -3.52
CA TRP A 447 -30.83 -14.30 -3.53
C TRP A 447 -31.59 -14.52 -4.84
N LYS A 448 -32.17 -13.45 -5.39
CA LYS A 448 -33.00 -13.44 -6.61
C LYS A 448 -32.27 -12.87 -7.84
N ASP A 449 -30.94 -12.73 -7.78
CA ASP A 449 -30.17 -12.17 -8.88
C ASP A 449 -30.46 -12.92 -10.19
N PRO A 450 -30.77 -12.23 -11.30
CA PRO A 450 -31.19 -12.89 -12.54
C PRO A 450 -30.07 -13.67 -13.24
N VAL A 451 -28.80 -13.34 -13.01
CA VAL A 451 -27.66 -13.95 -13.71
C VAL A 451 -27.04 -15.06 -12.87
N SER A 452 -26.86 -14.83 -11.57
CA SER A 452 -26.23 -15.76 -10.64
C SER A 452 -26.92 -15.71 -9.27
N PRO A 453 -28.14 -16.27 -9.14
CA PRO A 453 -28.89 -16.22 -7.89
C PRO A 453 -28.19 -17.05 -6.81
N HIS A 454 -27.90 -16.42 -5.66
CA HIS A 454 -27.34 -17.16 -4.51
C HIS A 454 -28.27 -18.30 -4.08
N LYS A 455 -29.59 -18.22 -4.33
CA LYS A 455 -30.51 -19.35 -4.06
C LYS A 455 -30.05 -20.67 -4.69
N ALA A 456 -29.50 -20.65 -5.90
CA ALA A 456 -29.04 -21.84 -6.61
C ALA A 456 -27.69 -22.35 -6.08
N ILE A 457 -26.81 -21.44 -5.66
CA ILE A 457 -25.43 -21.75 -5.25
C ILE A 457 -25.30 -22.03 -3.74
N CYS A 458 -26.21 -21.49 -2.93
CA CYS A 458 -26.22 -21.65 -1.47
C CYS A 458 -26.16 -23.12 -1.00
N PRO A 459 -26.95 -24.06 -1.56
CA PRO A 459 -26.86 -25.48 -1.23
C PRO A 459 -25.46 -26.07 -1.47
N LYS A 460 -24.83 -25.67 -2.58
CA LYS A 460 -23.52 -26.18 -3.03
C LYS A 460 -22.42 -25.70 -2.10
N ILE A 461 -22.39 -24.40 -1.79
CA ILE A 461 -21.46 -23.85 -0.79
C ILE A 461 -21.65 -24.56 0.55
N ALA A 462 -22.90 -24.71 1.02
CA ALA A 462 -23.18 -25.39 2.29
C ALA A 462 -22.73 -26.86 2.29
N HIS A 463 -22.93 -27.58 1.18
CA HIS A 463 -22.47 -28.96 1.02
C HIS A 463 -20.94 -29.05 1.09
N VAL A 464 -20.22 -28.26 0.28
CA VAL A 464 -18.75 -28.25 0.24
C VAL A 464 -18.17 -27.90 1.63
N VAL A 465 -18.68 -26.85 2.26
CA VAL A 465 -18.26 -26.41 3.59
C VAL A 465 -18.44 -27.52 4.63
N LYS A 466 -19.59 -28.21 4.61
CA LYS A 466 -19.88 -29.29 5.55
C LYS A 466 -19.03 -30.54 5.28
N ALA A 467 -18.94 -30.96 4.02
CA ALA A 467 -18.20 -32.16 3.61
C ALA A 467 -16.70 -32.06 3.93
N LEU A 468 -16.14 -30.87 3.74
CA LEU A 468 -14.71 -30.58 3.96
C LEU A 468 -14.42 -29.99 5.34
N GLN A 469 -15.43 -29.85 6.20
CA GLN A 469 -15.31 -29.31 7.55
C GLN A 469 -14.60 -27.94 7.56
N ILE A 470 -14.89 -27.10 6.57
CA ILE A 470 -14.30 -25.77 6.45
C ILE A 470 -14.86 -24.93 7.60
N THR A 471 -13.99 -24.46 8.48
CA THR A 471 -14.39 -23.58 9.59
C THR A 471 -14.98 -22.27 9.08
N ALA A 472 -15.67 -21.51 9.94
CA ALA A 472 -16.20 -20.20 9.56
C ALA A 472 -15.11 -19.17 9.16
N LYS A 473 -13.85 -19.43 9.50
CA LYS A 473 -12.66 -18.64 9.17
C LYS A 473 -11.56 -19.60 8.67
N PRO A 474 -11.63 -20.06 7.42
CA PRO A 474 -10.64 -20.98 6.88
C PRO A 474 -9.23 -20.39 6.93
N THR A 475 -8.22 -21.20 7.18
CA THR A 475 -6.80 -20.75 7.15
C THR A 475 -6.14 -21.15 5.84
N GLN A 476 -5.10 -20.44 5.40
CA GLN A 476 -4.36 -20.76 4.17
C GLN A 476 -3.90 -22.23 4.09
N ARG A 477 -3.58 -22.86 5.23
CA ARG A 477 -3.13 -24.26 5.33
C ARG A 477 -4.17 -25.28 4.85
N ALA A 478 -5.45 -24.92 4.81
CA ALA A 478 -6.50 -25.79 4.27
C ALA A 478 -6.50 -25.84 2.72
N ARG A 479 -5.61 -25.08 2.06
CA ARG A 479 -5.52 -24.97 0.60
C ARG A 479 -4.79 -26.15 -0.06
N ASP A 480 -3.69 -26.61 0.54
CA ASP A 480 -2.66 -27.38 -0.20
C ASP A 480 -3.10 -28.80 -0.60
N ASP A 481 -4.10 -29.38 0.08
CA ASP A 481 -4.67 -30.70 -0.21
C ASP A 481 -6.16 -30.64 -0.61
N PHE A 482 -6.67 -29.45 -0.91
CA PHE A 482 -8.12 -29.23 -0.99
C PHE A 482 -8.79 -30.07 -2.06
N SER A 483 -8.20 -30.16 -3.24
CA SER A 483 -8.77 -30.87 -4.39
C SER A 483 -8.78 -32.38 -4.18
N LEU A 484 -7.75 -32.91 -3.51
CA LEU A 484 -7.71 -34.31 -3.08
C LEU A 484 -8.81 -34.58 -2.05
N HIS A 485 -8.97 -33.70 -1.06
CA HIS A 485 -10.04 -33.82 -0.07
C HIS A 485 -11.44 -33.71 -0.68
N CYS A 486 -11.64 -32.89 -1.73
CA CYS A 486 -12.90 -32.87 -2.47
C CYS A 486 -13.26 -34.26 -3.00
N LEU A 487 -12.31 -34.92 -3.68
CA LEU A 487 -12.50 -36.25 -4.23
C LEU A 487 -12.76 -37.29 -3.13
N GLU A 488 -11.96 -37.29 -2.06
CA GLU A 488 -12.10 -38.22 -0.93
C GLU A 488 -13.43 -38.07 -0.18
N ARG A 489 -13.99 -36.85 -0.15
CA ARG A 489 -15.25 -36.54 0.54
C ARG A 489 -16.46 -36.55 -0.38
N GLY A 490 -16.29 -36.97 -1.64
CA GLY A 490 -17.38 -37.06 -2.62
C GLY A 490 -17.97 -35.70 -3.01
N VAL A 491 -17.18 -34.63 -2.92
CA VAL A 491 -17.57 -33.30 -3.41
C VAL A 491 -17.42 -33.27 -4.92
N ASP A 492 -18.52 -33.00 -5.61
CA ASP A 492 -18.52 -32.87 -7.07
C ASP A 492 -17.73 -31.62 -7.50
N LEU A 493 -16.76 -31.79 -8.41
CA LEU A 493 -16.01 -30.68 -8.98
C LEU A 493 -16.92 -29.73 -9.78
N VAL A 494 -18.07 -30.18 -10.26
CA VAL A 494 -19.10 -29.33 -10.90
C VAL A 494 -19.62 -28.28 -9.92
N ASP A 495 -19.87 -28.65 -8.66
CA ASP A 495 -20.28 -27.68 -7.63
C ASP A 495 -19.21 -26.61 -7.43
N MET A 496 -17.94 -27.00 -7.46
CA MET A 496 -16.83 -26.08 -7.32
C MET A 496 -16.77 -25.10 -8.51
N VAL A 497 -16.97 -25.59 -9.74
CA VAL A 497 -17.05 -24.74 -10.94
C VAL A 497 -18.14 -23.67 -10.80
N GLU A 498 -19.33 -24.07 -10.35
CA GLU A 498 -20.46 -23.17 -10.21
C GLU A 498 -20.25 -22.14 -9.09
N ILE A 499 -19.68 -22.55 -7.96
CA ILE A 499 -19.27 -21.63 -6.88
C ILE A 499 -18.26 -20.61 -7.40
N CYS A 500 -17.27 -21.04 -8.20
CA CYS A 500 -16.30 -20.13 -8.82
C CYS A 500 -16.95 -19.12 -9.76
N ARG A 501 -17.86 -19.60 -10.63
CA ARG A 501 -18.58 -18.74 -11.58
C ARG A 501 -19.42 -17.70 -10.83
N HIS A 502 -20.10 -18.10 -9.77
CA HIS A 502 -20.87 -17.20 -8.92
C HIS A 502 -19.98 -16.13 -8.28
N TYR A 503 -18.86 -16.53 -7.69
CA TYR A 503 -17.88 -15.61 -7.12
C TYR A 503 -17.35 -14.59 -8.13
N ARG A 504 -16.95 -15.05 -9.33
CA ARG A 504 -16.45 -14.18 -10.40
C ARG A 504 -17.52 -13.20 -10.89
N TYR A 505 -18.75 -13.66 -11.07
CA TYR A 505 -19.87 -12.80 -11.44
C TYR A 505 -20.05 -11.68 -10.41
N LEU A 506 -20.18 -12.03 -9.12
CA LEU A 506 -20.37 -11.03 -8.07
C LEU A 506 -19.21 -10.04 -8.00
N ARG A 507 -17.97 -10.54 -8.06
CA ARG A 507 -16.78 -9.67 -8.09
C ARG A 507 -16.80 -8.72 -9.29
N GLY A 508 -17.14 -9.22 -10.47
CA GLY A 508 -17.29 -8.42 -11.69
C GLY A 508 -18.35 -7.33 -11.54
N THR A 509 -19.49 -7.60 -10.88
CA THR A 509 -20.49 -6.56 -10.61
C THR A 509 -20.06 -5.50 -9.58
N HIS A 510 -19.05 -5.80 -8.76
CA HIS A 510 -18.44 -4.80 -7.88
C HIS A 510 -17.43 -3.93 -8.62
N SER A 511 -16.67 -4.50 -9.55
CA SER A 511 -15.71 -3.78 -10.39
C SER A 511 -16.38 -2.95 -11.49
N ALA A 512 -17.44 -3.48 -12.11
CA ALA A 512 -18.26 -2.80 -13.10
C ALA A 512 -19.32 -1.93 -12.40
N ARG A 513 -18.91 -0.82 -11.79
CA ARG A 513 -19.89 0.18 -11.36
C ARG A 513 -20.40 0.99 -12.55
N ALA A 514 -21.71 1.23 -12.52
CA ALA A 514 -22.37 2.20 -13.36
C ALA A 514 -21.69 3.58 -13.20
N PRO A 515 -21.58 4.37 -14.28
CA PRO A 515 -21.14 5.75 -14.17
C PRO A 515 -22.07 6.47 -13.18
N GLU A 516 -21.52 6.85 -12.03
CA GLU A 516 -22.20 7.75 -11.10
C GLU A 516 -22.35 9.11 -11.82
N ASP A 517 -23.59 9.55 -12.00
CA ASP A 517 -24.01 10.90 -12.37
C ASP A 517 -23.55 11.45 -13.74
N ALA A 518 -23.91 10.75 -14.82
CA ALA A 518 -24.31 11.48 -16.03
C ALA A 518 -25.67 12.11 -15.70
N ASP A 519 -25.63 13.35 -15.23
CA ASP A 519 -26.75 14.26 -15.10
C ASP A 519 -27.44 14.36 -16.47
N ILE A 520 -28.42 13.50 -16.72
CA ILE A 520 -29.37 13.66 -17.82
C ILE A 520 -30.36 14.72 -17.35
N THR A 521 -29.91 15.98 -17.35
CA THR A 521 -30.81 17.07 -17.63
C THR A 521 -31.29 16.88 -19.06
N LEU A 522 -32.48 16.29 -19.20
CA LEU A 522 -33.30 16.47 -20.39
C LEU A 522 -33.58 17.96 -20.52
N ALA A 523 -32.72 18.67 -21.24
CA ALA A 523 -33.08 19.95 -21.84
C ALA A 523 -34.00 19.64 -23.02
N GLU A 524 -35.30 19.71 -22.77
CA GLU A 524 -36.27 20.05 -23.81
C GLU A 524 -36.06 21.53 -24.15
N ASP A 525 -35.75 21.81 -25.43
CA ASP A 525 -35.80 23.07 -26.20
C ASP A 525 -34.66 22.98 -27.23
N GLY A 526 -34.78 23.15 -28.55
CA GLY A 526 -35.79 23.62 -29.49
C GLY A 526 -35.05 23.76 -30.86
N HIS A 527 -35.78 23.85 -31.97
CA HIS A 527 -35.31 24.17 -33.33
C HIS A 527 -34.22 25.28 -33.37
N ASP A 528 -33.30 25.38 -34.33
CA ASP A 528 -33.47 25.39 -35.79
C ASP A 528 -32.09 25.41 -36.49
N ASP A 529 -32.08 25.02 -37.78
CA ASP A 529 -31.15 25.42 -38.85
C ASP A 529 -29.61 25.49 -38.62
N GLN A 530 -28.85 24.61 -39.28
CA GLN A 530 -28.07 25.04 -40.45
C GLN A 530 -27.39 23.90 -41.21
N GLU A 531 -27.65 23.93 -42.51
CA GLU A 531 -27.11 23.18 -43.63
C GLU A 531 -25.70 23.70 -44.02
N LYS A 532 -24.88 22.82 -44.61
CA LYS A 532 -23.70 23.05 -45.48
C LYS A 532 -22.36 23.49 -44.85
N GLN A 533 -21.36 22.60 -44.96
CA GLN A 533 -20.13 22.76 -45.77
C GLN A 533 -19.24 21.50 -45.62
N SER A 534 -19.14 20.67 -46.67
CA SER A 534 -17.94 20.47 -47.53
C SER A 534 -16.66 20.13 -46.75
N ALA A 535 -16.20 18.88 -46.75
CA ALA A 535 -15.34 18.29 -47.78
C ALA A 535 -14.00 19.05 -47.94
N ASP A 536 -12.95 18.54 -47.31
CA ASP A 536 -11.59 18.38 -47.86
C ASP A 536 -10.62 18.00 -46.74
N PHE A 537 -9.96 16.83 -46.86
CA PHE A 537 -8.55 16.71 -46.52
C PHE A 537 -7.98 15.46 -47.20
N THR A 538 -7.33 15.72 -48.34
CA THR A 538 -6.53 14.79 -49.11
C THR A 538 -5.26 14.37 -48.38
N ALA A 539 -4.89 13.11 -48.60
CA ALA A 539 -3.58 12.55 -48.33
C ALA A 539 -2.53 13.11 -49.30
N GLU A 540 -1.31 13.39 -48.80
CA GLU A 540 0.00 13.42 -49.49
C GLU A 540 1.05 14.00 -48.52
N THR A 541 2.33 13.62 -48.41
CA THR A 541 3.22 12.78 -49.24
C THR A 541 4.43 12.34 -48.40
N CYS A 542 5.02 11.21 -48.77
CA CYS A 542 6.44 10.89 -48.63
C CYS A 542 7.39 12.07 -48.91
N MET A 543 8.32 12.31 -47.98
CA MET A 543 9.76 12.41 -48.26
C MET A 543 10.56 12.06 -47.01
#